data_AF-A0A376FK42-F1
#
_entry.id   AF-A0A376FK42-F1
#
_cell.length_a   1.000
_cell.length_b   1.000
_cell.length_c   1.000
_cell.angle_alpha   90.00
_cell.angle_beta   90.00
_cell.angle_gamma   90.00
#
_symmetry.space_group_name_H-M   'P 1'
#
loop_
_entity.id
_entity.type
_entity.pdbx_description
1 polymer ?
#
loop_
_entity_poly.entity_id
_entity_poly.type
_entity_poly.pdbx_seq_one_letter_code
_entity_poly.pdbx_strand_id
1 'polypeptide(L)'
;MWTSEGCTSSYPSHKHDTDNPPQETYLEETYYHRLNPEQGFCMQRVYTDDRTLDECMAVYNRDVVMVPKGYHPVATMAGYDSYYLNVMAGPVAQMDVHLGRGPRVD
;
A
#
# COMPACT_ATOMS: atom_id res chain seq x y z
N MET A 1 -7.76 -0.54 6.53
CA MET A 1 -6.99 -1.11 7.65
C MET A 1 -6.79 -0.07 8.75
N TRP A 2 -6.68 -0.46 10.03
CA TRP A 2 -6.19 0.39 11.12
C TRP A 2 -4.74 0.02 11.44
N THR A 3 -3.88 1.01 11.68
CA THR A 3 -2.46 0.83 12.02
C THR A 3 -2.09 1.82 13.12
N SER A 4 -1.69 1.29 14.27
CA SER A 4 -1.27 2.12 15.40
C SER A 4 -0.03 2.93 15.06
N GLU A 5 0.15 4.05 15.75
CA GLU A 5 1.37 4.86 15.69
C GLU A 5 2.65 4.00 15.82
N GLY A 6 3.70 4.37 15.07
CA GLY A 6 4.99 3.67 15.03
C GLY A 6 5.00 2.27 14.39
N CYS A 7 3.85 1.72 14.00
CA CYS A 7 3.75 0.42 13.34
C CYS A 7 3.83 0.54 11.80
N THR A 8 4.09 -0.58 11.14
CA THR A 8 4.04 -0.70 9.68
C THR A 8 2.89 -1.58 9.23
N SER A 9 2.22 -1.22 8.15
CA SER A 9 1.19 -2.01 7.49
C SER A 9 1.39 -2.06 5.97
N SER A 10 0.55 -2.83 5.29
CA SER A 10 0.86 -3.36 3.95
C SER A 10 2.27 -3.97 3.90
N TYR A 11 2.67 -4.58 5.04
CA TYR A 11 3.99 -5.12 5.31
C TYR A 11 3.88 -6.52 5.96
N PRO A 12 4.71 -7.53 5.60
CA PRO A 12 5.75 -7.52 4.58
C PRO A 12 5.24 -7.06 3.22
N SER A 13 6.08 -6.29 2.53
CA SER A 13 5.68 -5.60 1.31
C SER A 13 5.16 -6.58 0.25
N HIS A 14 4.11 -6.19 -0.47
CA HIS A 14 3.48 -7.01 -1.49
C HIS A 14 3.07 -6.20 -2.72
N LYS A 15 2.81 -6.90 -3.83
CA LYS A 15 2.32 -6.34 -5.09
C LYS A 15 1.25 -7.24 -5.71
N HIS A 16 0.49 -6.66 -6.61
CA HIS A 16 -0.56 -7.30 -7.39
C HIS A 16 -0.67 -6.58 -8.75
N ASP A 17 0.44 -6.58 -9.49
CA ASP A 17 0.64 -5.83 -10.74
C ASP A 17 0.91 -6.73 -11.96
N THR A 18 0.87 -8.05 -11.77
CA THR A 18 1.01 -9.06 -12.83
C THR A 18 -0.18 -10.03 -12.83
N ASP A 19 -0.76 -10.28 -14.00
CA ASP A 19 -1.74 -11.37 -14.20
C ASP A 19 -1.01 -12.71 -14.35
N ASN A 20 -0.75 -13.39 -13.22
CA ASN A 20 -0.06 -14.68 -13.19
C ASN A 20 -0.63 -15.58 -12.07
N PRO A 21 -1.90 -16.01 -12.17
CA PRO A 21 -2.52 -16.85 -11.16
C PRO A 21 -1.91 -18.27 -11.13
N PRO A 22 -1.81 -18.91 -9.95
CA PRO A 22 -2.27 -18.46 -8.64
C PRO A 22 -1.22 -17.64 -7.86
N GLN A 23 -0.09 -17.28 -8.47
CA GLN A 23 0.98 -16.57 -7.76
C GLN A 23 0.60 -15.11 -7.51
N GLU A 24 -0.06 -14.48 -8.48
CA GLU A 24 -0.41 -13.06 -8.44
C GLU A 24 -1.60 -12.75 -9.35
N THR A 25 -2.43 -11.78 -8.96
CA THR A 25 -3.49 -11.22 -9.80
C THR A 25 -3.23 -9.74 -10.05
N TYR A 26 -3.59 -9.26 -11.24
CA TYR A 26 -3.50 -7.83 -11.56
C TYR A 26 -4.67 -7.07 -10.91
N LEU A 27 -4.34 -6.18 -9.97
CA LEU A 27 -5.28 -5.29 -9.30
C LEU A 27 -4.65 -3.89 -9.18
N GLU A 28 -5.32 -2.86 -9.65
CA GLU A 28 -4.99 -1.49 -9.26
C GLU A 28 -5.53 -1.24 -7.85
N GLU A 29 -4.81 -0.51 -7.00
CA GLU A 29 -5.26 -0.19 -5.64
C GLU A 29 -5.19 1.31 -5.34
N THR A 30 -6.17 1.82 -4.61
CA THR A 30 -6.15 3.17 -4.04
C THR A 30 -6.21 3.11 -2.53
N TYR A 31 -5.56 4.06 -1.85
CA TYR A 31 -5.56 4.20 -0.39
C TYR A 31 -6.08 5.58 -0.01
N TYR A 32 -7.27 5.66 0.60
CA TYR A 32 -7.77 6.88 1.23
C TYR A 32 -7.41 6.91 2.71
N HIS A 33 -6.53 7.83 3.11
CA HIS A 33 -5.96 7.87 4.45
C HIS A 33 -6.73 8.77 5.42
N ARG A 34 -6.79 8.37 6.69
CA ARG A 34 -7.25 9.16 7.83
C ARG A 34 -6.24 9.03 8.96
N LEU A 35 -5.95 10.13 9.64
CA LEU A 35 -4.99 10.17 10.74
C LEU A 35 -5.67 10.68 12.02
N ASN A 36 -5.18 10.22 13.17
CA ASN A 36 -5.60 10.69 14.48
C ASN A 36 -4.38 10.86 15.40
N PRO A 37 -4.06 12.09 15.85
CA PRO A 37 -4.70 13.37 15.52
C PRO A 37 -4.59 13.78 14.03
N GLU A 38 -5.56 14.56 13.53
CA GLU A 38 -5.75 14.81 12.08
C GLU A 38 -4.61 15.60 11.40
N GLN A 39 -3.75 16.29 12.15
CA GLN A 39 -2.59 17.04 11.62
C GLN A 39 -1.37 16.17 11.32
N GLY A 40 -1.43 14.87 11.64
CA GLY A 40 -0.34 13.92 11.38
C GLY A 40 -0.16 13.58 9.91
N PHE A 41 0.85 12.75 9.66
CA PHE A 41 1.09 12.11 8.37
C PHE A 41 1.60 10.68 8.58
N CYS A 42 1.48 9.86 7.54
CA CYS A 42 2.21 8.60 7.43
C CYS A 42 3.14 8.65 6.20
N MET A 43 4.12 7.76 6.14
CA MET A 43 4.95 7.59 4.96
C MET A 43 4.44 6.40 4.16
N GLN A 44 4.04 6.63 2.91
CA GLN A 44 3.73 5.56 1.97
C GLN A 44 4.77 5.58 0.86
N ARG A 45 5.35 4.43 0.56
CA ARG A 45 6.32 4.28 -0.53
C ARG A 45 5.74 3.34 -1.57
N VAL A 46 5.77 3.72 -2.85
CA VAL A 46 5.36 2.87 -3.97
C VAL A 46 6.57 2.59 -4.84
N TYR A 47 6.99 1.33 -4.97
CA TYR A 47 8.22 0.98 -5.68
C TYR A 47 8.18 -0.37 -6.41
N THR A 48 8.88 -0.50 -7.53
CA THR A 48 9.07 -1.78 -8.26
C THR A 48 10.40 -2.43 -7.91
N ASP A 49 10.60 -3.71 -8.26
CA ASP A 49 11.90 -4.38 -8.02
C ASP A 49 13.08 -3.65 -8.70
N ASP A 50 12.87 -3.18 -9.92
CA ASP A 50 13.86 -2.47 -10.74
C ASP A 50 14.00 -0.97 -10.41
N ARG A 51 13.18 -0.47 -9.47
CA ARG A 51 13.13 0.95 -9.05
C ARG A 51 12.82 1.95 -10.16
N THR A 52 12.27 1.51 -11.29
CA THR A 52 11.77 2.43 -12.33
C THR A 52 10.58 3.25 -11.84
N LEU A 53 9.84 2.73 -10.86
CA LEU A 53 8.98 3.48 -9.95
C LEU A 53 9.58 3.33 -8.55
N ASP A 54 9.83 4.43 -7.86
CA ASP A 54 10.31 4.45 -6.46
C ASP A 54 9.98 5.81 -5.82
N GLU A 55 8.72 5.98 -5.43
CA GLU A 55 8.22 7.25 -4.90
C GLU A 55 7.88 7.10 -3.42
N CYS A 56 8.31 8.07 -2.60
CA CYS A 56 8.03 8.11 -1.17
C CYS A 56 7.30 9.41 -0.84
N MET A 57 6.14 9.29 -0.21
CA MET A 57 5.21 10.40 0.01
C MET A 57 4.90 10.53 1.50
N ALA A 58 4.91 11.77 1.99
CA ALA A 58 4.24 12.11 3.24
C ALA A 58 2.75 12.29 2.95
N VAL A 59 1.92 11.41 3.50
CA VAL A 59 0.48 11.34 3.24
C VAL A 59 -0.28 11.88 4.44
N TYR A 60 -1.07 12.93 4.24
CA TYR A 60 -1.83 13.60 5.30
C TYR A 60 -3.28 13.11 5.37
N ASN A 61 -4.01 13.61 6.37
CA ASN A 61 -5.41 13.23 6.58
C ASN A 61 -6.27 13.59 5.37
N ARG A 62 -7.01 12.59 4.87
CA ARG A 62 -7.90 12.61 3.70
C ARG A 62 -7.20 12.62 2.34
N ASP A 63 -5.88 12.42 2.30
CA ASP A 63 -5.17 12.23 1.04
C ASP A 63 -5.46 10.84 0.44
N VAL A 64 -5.28 10.75 -0.88
CA VAL A 64 -5.38 9.50 -1.63
C VAL A 64 -4.04 9.18 -2.27
N VAL A 65 -3.57 7.95 -2.11
CA VAL A 65 -2.44 7.41 -2.85
C VAL A 65 -2.95 6.39 -3.86
N MET A 66 -2.48 6.49 -5.10
CA MET A 66 -2.73 5.51 -6.16
C MET A 66 -1.53 4.57 -6.26
N VAL A 67 -1.80 3.27 -6.35
CA VAL A 67 -0.81 2.22 -6.54
C VAL A 67 -1.09 1.54 -7.88
N PRO A 68 -0.49 2.04 -8.98
CA PRO A 68 -0.69 1.46 -10.30
C PRO A 68 0.12 0.17 -10.51
N LYS A 69 1.22 0.01 -9.77
CA LYS A 69 2.07 -1.18 -9.75
C LYS A 69 3.03 -1.16 -8.57
N GLY A 70 3.67 -2.30 -8.30
CA GLY A 70 4.74 -2.44 -7.34
C GLY A 70 4.29 -2.58 -5.89
N TYR A 71 5.31 -2.55 -5.04
CA TYR A 71 5.28 -2.66 -3.59
C TYR A 71 4.84 -1.37 -2.93
N HIS A 72 3.96 -1.45 -1.94
CA HIS A 72 3.30 -0.27 -1.38
C HIS A 72 3.12 -0.29 0.15
N PRO A 73 4.19 -0.43 0.95
CA PRO A 73 4.10 -0.40 2.40
C PRO A 73 3.75 0.98 2.95
N VAL A 74 3.14 0.98 4.14
CA VAL A 74 2.82 2.19 4.92
C VAL A 74 3.54 2.13 6.26
N ALA A 75 4.27 3.20 6.60
CA ALA A 75 4.89 3.39 7.91
C ALA A 75 4.22 4.57 8.63
N THR A 76 3.66 4.32 9.81
CA THR A 76 3.01 5.37 10.61
C THR A 76 4.04 6.10 11.47
N MET A 77 3.75 7.37 11.77
CA MET A 77 4.58 8.19 12.64
C MET A 77 4.13 8.03 14.10
N ALA A 78 5.10 8.06 15.03
CA ALA A 78 4.78 8.10 16.45
C ALA A 78 3.88 9.30 16.78
N GLY A 79 2.89 9.10 17.63
CA GLY A 79 1.85 10.05 18.01
C GLY A 79 0.66 10.15 17.04
N TYR A 80 0.64 9.39 15.94
CA TYR A 80 -0.43 9.45 14.93
C TYR A 80 -0.90 8.06 14.50
N ASP A 81 -2.05 7.65 15.02
CA ASP A 81 -2.75 6.46 14.52
C ASP A 81 -3.23 6.70 13.08
N SER A 82 -3.17 5.65 12.27
CA SER A 82 -3.55 5.70 10.86
C SER A 82 -4.68 4.72 10.56
N TYR A 83 -5.62 5.16 9.73
CA TYR A 83 -6.60 4.31 9.07
C TYR A 83 -6.53 4.58 7.57
N TYR A 84 -6.70 3.55 6.76
CA TYR A 84 -6.97 3.75 5.33
C TYR A 84 -8.09 2.85 4.83
N LEU A 85 -8.89 3.36 3.91
CA LEU A 85 -9.84 2.59 3.11
C LEU A 85 -9.20 2.33 1.75
N ASN A 86 -9.15 1.06 1.37
CA ASN A 86 -8.60 0.66 0.08
C ASN A 86 -9.66 0.06 -0.84
N VAL A 87 -9.54 0.39 -2.13
CA VAL A 87 -10.40 -0.10 -3.22
C VAL A 87 -9.48 -0.72 -4.26
N MET A 88 -9.79 -1.94 -4.66
CA MET A 88 -9.06 -2.69 -5.69
C MET A 88 -9.97 -3.06 -6.85
N ALA A 89 -9.43 -3.03 -8.07
CA ALA A 89 -10.12 -3.48 -9.27
C ALA A 89 -9.14 -4.08 -10.29
N GLY A 90 -9.59 -5.09 -11.02
CA GLY A 90 -8.84 -5.76 -12.08
C GLY A 90 -9.76 -6.23 -13.21
N PRO A 91 -9.20 -6.77 -14.31
CA PRO A 91 -9.95 -7.12 -15.51
C PRO A 91 -10.83 -8.37 -15.35
N VAL A 92 -10.59 -9.18 -14.32
CA VAL A 92 -11.31 -10.44 -14.09
C VAL A 92 -12.57 -10.19 -13.25
N ALA A 93 -13.72 -10.73 -13.68
CA ALA A 93 -15.01 -10.50 -13.01
C ALA A 93 -15.11 -11.16 -11.63
N GLN A 94 -14.32 -12.20 -11.39
CA GLN A 94 -14.19 -12.83 -10.08
C GLN A 94 -13.07 -12.16 -9.29
N MET A 95 -13.37 -11.73 -8.06
CA MET A 95 -12.39 -11.13 -7.16
C MET A 95 -11.53 -12.21 -6.50
N ASP A 96 -10.42 -12.54 -7.14
CA ASP A 96 -9.38 -13.40 -6.59
C ASP A 96 -8.14 -12.56 -6.25
N VAL A 97 -7.70 -12.60 -4.99
CA VAL A 97 -6.56 -11.80 -4.49
C VAL A 97 -5.36 -12.70 -4.26
N HIS A 98 -4.36 -12.59 -5.15
CA HIS A 98 -3.08 -13.27 -5.02
C HIS A 98 -1.97 -12.21 -5.01
N LEU A 99 -1.11 -12.27 -3.98
CA LEU A 99 -0.13 -11.22 -3.70
C LEU A 99 1.29 -11.73 -3.90
N GLY A 100 2.03 -11.08 -4.79
CA GLY A 100 3.48 -11.25 -4.91
C GLY A 100 4.17 -10.64 -3.70
N ARG A 101 5.03 -11.38 -3.00
CA ARG A 101 5.79 -10.85 -1.84
C ARG A 101 7.10 -10.20 -2.27
N GLY A 102 7.45 -9.11 -1.61
CA GLY A 102 8.74 -8.46 -1.80
C GLY A 102 9.91 -9.26 -1.24
N PRO A 103 11.14 -8.97 -1.68
CA PRO A 103 12.34 -9.53 -1.08
C PRO A 103 12.36 -9.20 0.42
N ARG A 104 12.72 -10.18 1.26
CA ARG A 104 12.98 -9.92 2.68
C ARG A 104 14.25 -9.08 2.75
N VAL A 105 14.18 -7.96 3.45
CA VAL A 105 15.38 -7.30 3.97
C VAL A 105 15.92 -8.18 5.10
N ASP A 106 17.09 -8.74 4.87
CA ASP A 106 17.93 -9.46 5.83
C ASP A 106 18.63 -8.51 6.81
#